data_AF-A0A8X7TPU3-F1
#
_entry.id   AF-A0A8X7TPU3-F1
#
_cell.length_a   1.000
_cell.length_b   1.000
_cell.length_c   1.000
_cell.angle_alpha   90.00
_cell.angle_beta   90.00
_cell.angle_gamma   90.00
#
_symmetry.space_group_name_H-M   'P 1'
#
loop_
_entity.id
_entity.type
_entity.pdbx_description
1 polymer ?
#
loop_
_entity_poly.entity_id
_entity_poly.type
_entity_poly.pdbx_seq_one_letter_code
_entity_poly.pdbx_strand_id
1 'polypeptide(L)'
;MNLDDYIFYFCASGYNDTSITVLTGKPTKCSSPLPSVLDVNYPAITIPNLNGEVTVTRTVTNVGPVDSVYTAVVEAPEGVEIAVEPETLVFNSSTKKLVFKVRVSTTHKCDTGYFFGSFTWTDGTRNVVIPLDGYNLPIS
;
A
#
# COMPACT_ATOMS: atom_id res chain seq x y z
N MET A 1 1.06 -14.67 2.69
CA MET A 1 -0.39 -14.50 2.76
C MET A 1 -1.02 -15.84 3.06
N ASN A 2 -1.87 -15.91 4.08
CA ASN A 2 -2.71 -17.07 4.37
C ASN A 2 -4.14 -16.86 3.81
N LEU A 3 -5.05 -17.79 4.04
CA LEU A 3 -6.42 -17.68 3.53
C LEU A 3 -7.16 -16.46 4.11
N ASP A 4 -6.90 -16.12 5.37
CA ASP A 4 -7.54 -14.99 6.03
C ASP A 4 -7.11 -13.66 5.40
N ASP A 5 -5.84 -13.54 4.98
CA ASP A 5 -5.33 -12.37 4.23
C ASP A 5 -6.07 -12.19 2.89
N TYR A 6 -6.37 -13.29 2.19
CA TYR A 6 -7.13 -13.24 0.94
C TYR A 6 -8.59 -12.87 1.18
N ILE A 7 -9.23 -13.45 2.21
CA ILE A 7 -10.60 -13.08 2.60
C ILE A 7 -10.65 -11.58 2.95
N PHE A 8 -9.69 -11.10 3.74
CA PHE A 8 -9.55 -9.69 4.08
C PHE A 8 -9.43 -8.82 2.83
N TYR A 9 -8.56 -9.20 1.89
CA TYR A 9 -8.40 -8.50 0.61
C TYR A 9 -9.70 -8.43 -0.20
N PHE A 10 -10.43 -9.54 -0.33
CA PHE A 10 -11.69 -9.55 -1.07
C PHE A 10 -12.77 -8.70 -0.40
N CYS A 11 -12.90 -8.79 0.93
CA CYS A 11 -13.79 -7.92 1.68
C CYS A 11 -13.43 -6.44 1.48
N ALA A 12 -12.15 -6.10 1.54
CA ALA A 12 -11.65 -4.74 1.38
C ALA A 12 -11.85 -4.20 -0.04
N SER A 13 -11.89 -5.10 -1.03
CA SER A 13 -12.16 -4.77 -2.43
C SER A 13 -13.65 -4.73 -2.78
N GLY A 14 -14.55 -4.95 -1.81
CA GLY A 14 -16.00 -4.84 -1.99
C GLY A 14 -16.71 -6.10 -2.49
N TYR A 15 -16.04 -7.26 -2.50
CA TYR A 15 -16.71 -8.53 -2.80
C TYR A 15 -17.68 -8.90 -1.68
N ASN A 16 -18.85 -9.45 -2.05
CA ASN A 16 -19.84 -9.91 -1.07
C ASN A 16 -19.50 -11.29 -0.49
N ASP A 17 -20.02 -11.56 0.71
CA ASP A 17 -19.88 -12.80 1.46
C ASP A 17 -20.13 -14.07 0.63
N THR A 18 -21.15 -14.03 -0.24
CA THR A 18 -21.53 -15.17 -1.09
C THR A 18 -20.46 -15.49 -2.12
N SER A 19 -19.94 -14.47 -2.80
CA SER A 19 -18.90 -14.62 -3.82
C SER A 19 -17.62 -15.17 -3.21
N ILE A 20 -17.23 -14.66 -2.03
CA ILE A 20 -16.05 -15.13 -1.30
C ILE A 20 -16.27 -16.57 -0.81
N THR A 21 -17.46 -16.91 -0.33
CA THR A 21 -17.79 -18.27 0.11
C THR A 21 -17.67 -19.27 -1.05
N VAL A 22 -18.17 -18.92 -2.24
CA VAL A 22 -18.04 -19.75 -3.44
C VAL A 22 -16.57 -19.92 -3.82
N LEU A 23 -15.77 -18.85 -3.79
CA LEU A 23 -14.37 -18.89 -4.17
C LEU A 23 -13.50 -19.69 -3.20
N THR A 24 -13.75 -19.55 -1.90
CA THR A 24 -12.93 -20.16 -0.84
C THR A 24 -13.42 -21.54 -0.42
N GLY A 25 -14.65 -21.92 -0.78
CA GLY A 25 -15.31 -23.13 -0.30
C GLY A 25 -15.63 -23.11 1.19
N LYS A 26 -15.49 -21.94 1.86
CA LYS A 26 -15.73 -21.77 3.29
C LYS A 26 -16.78 -20.68 3.53
N PRO A 27 -17.77 -20.93 4.41
CA PRO A 27 -18.69 -19.88 4.84
C PRO A 27 -17.90 -18.68 5.37
N THR A 28 -18.01 -17.55 4.68
CA THR A 28 -17.23 -16.35 4.95
C THR A 28 -18.18 -15.19 5.17
N LYS A 29 -17.86 -14.35 6.16
CA LYS A 29 -18.60 -13.12 6.46
C LYS A 29 -17.60 -11.99 6.67
N CYS A 30 -17.70 -10.95 5.85
CA CYS A 30 -16.89 -9.75 6.03
C CYS A 30 -17.27 -9.03 7.33
N SER A 31 -16.29 -8.38 7.96
CA SER A 31 -16.53 -7.56 9.14
C SER A 31 -17.41 -6.35 8.80
N SER A 32 -18.09 -5.81 9.82
CA SER A 32 -18.75 -4.51 9.75
C SER A 32 -18.18 -3.63 10.86
N PRO A 33 -17.49 -2.52 10.55
CA PRO A 33 -17.28 -1.96 9.20
C PRO A 33 -16.40 -2.83 8.30
N LEU A 34 -16.54 -2.63 6.98
CA LEU A 34 -15.67 -3.28 6.00
C LEU A 34 -14.21 -2.85 6.19
N PRO A 35 -13.25 -3.75 5.96
CA PRO A 35 -11.84 -3.39 6.00
C PRO A 35 -11.49 -2.44 4.85
N SER A 36 -10.43 -1.64 5.04
CA SER A 36 -9.91 -0.78 3.97
C SER A 36 -8.90 -1.53 3.11
N VAL A 37 -8.92 -1.30 1.79
CA VAL A 37 -7.86 -1.81 0.89
C VAL A 37 -6.49 -1.26 1.28
N LEU A 38 -6.46 -0.08 1.91
CA LEU A 38 -5.25 0.53 2.44
C LEU A 38 -4.67 -0.23 3.63
N ASP A 39 -5.41 -1.12 4.27
CA ASP A 39 -4.94 -1.93 5.40
C ASP A 39 -4.43 -3.31 4.97
N VAL A 40 -4.57 -3.66 3.68
CA VAL A 40 -4.06 -4.93 3.15
C VAL A 40 -2.54 -4.91 3.19
N ASN A 41 -1.95 -5.96 3.80
CA ASN A 41 -0.50 -6.18 3.80
C ASN A 41 -0.03 -6.73 2.45
N TYR A 42 -0.09 -5.89 1.42
CA TYR A 42 0.31 -6.19 0.05
C TYR A 42 1.54 -5.36 -0.35
N PRO A 43 2.47 -5.88 -1.17
CA PRO A 43 3.66 -5.16 -1.61
C PRO A 43 3.38 -4.09 -2.68
N ALA A 44 2.17 -3.53 -2.70
CA ALA A 44 1.78 -2.38 -3.50
C ALA A 44 0.72 -1.59 -2.73
N ILE A 45 0.53 -0.32 -3.10
CA ILE A 45 -0.47 0.55 -2.49
C ILE A 45 -1.43 1.02 -3.57
N THR A 46 -2.69 0.60 -3.45
CA THR A 46 -3.78 1.05 -4.31
C THR A 46 -4.66 2.04 -3.55
N ILE A 47 -4.82 3.25 -4.09
CA ILE A 47 -5.60 4.33 -3.48
C ILE A 47 -6.90 4.54 -4.26
N PRO A 48 -8.04 4.09 -3.74
CA PRO A 48 -9.33 4.36 -4.35
C PRO A 48 -9.78 5.79 -4.07
N ASN A 49 -10.30 6.47 -5.10
CA ASN A 49 -10.91 7.79 -5.05
C ASN A 49 -10.07 8.83 -4.29
N LEU A 50 -8.84 9.09 -4.78
CA LEU A 50 -7.95 10.07 -4.17
C LEU A 50 -8.55 11.47 -4.25
N ASN A 51 -9.03 11.97 -3.12
CA ASN A 51 -9.55 13.34 -2.96
C ASN A 51 -8.82 14.03 -1.80
N GLY A 52 -7.97 15.01 -2.12
CA GLY A 52 -7.10 15.65 -1.14
C GLY A 52 -5.85 14.80 -0.86
N GLU A 53 -5.70 14.33 0.38
CA GLU A 53 -4.52 13.59 0.87
C GLU A 53 -4.94 12.27 1.54
N VAL A 54 -4.20 11.21 1.26
CA VAL A 54 -4.30 9.90 1.92
C VAL A 54 -2.95 9.54 2.53
N THR A 55 -2.95 9.10 3.78
CA THR A 55 -1.75 8.58 4.44
C THR A 55 -1.89 7.08 4.69
N VAL A 56 -0.94 6.30 4.18
CA VAL A 56 -0.85 4.85 4.35
C VAL A 56 0.30 4.53 5.30
N THR A 57 0.04 3.74 6.34
CA THR A 57 1.09 3.27 7.26
C THR A 57 1.46 1.83 6.94
N ARG A 58 2.76 1.53 6.86
CA ARG A 58 3.28 0.20 6.56
C ARG A 58 4.40 -0.17 7.52
N THR A 59 4.50 -1.46 7.79
CA THR A 59 5.62 -2.05 8.52
C THR A 59 6.45 -2.87 7.56
N VAL A 60 7.76 -2.62 7.51
CA VAL A 60 8.71 -3.41 6.75
C VAL A 60 9.59 -4.21 7.70
N THR A 61 9.93 -5.42 7.30
CA THR A 61 10.86 -6.29 8.03
C THR A 61 12.13 -6.48 7.21
N ASN A 62 13.30 -6.20 7.79
CA ASN A 62 14.57 -6.50 7.14
C ASN A 62 14.84 -8.01 7.21
N VAL A 63 14.93 -8.63 6.04
CA VAL A 63 15.28 -10.05 5.84
C VAL A 63 16.70 -10.23 5.29
N GLY A 64 17.46 -9.14 5.13
CA GLY A 64 18.85 -9.12 4.67
C GLY A 64 19.87 -8.99 5.81
N PRO A 65 21.09 -8.51 5.49
CA PRO A 65 22.15 -8.30 6.47
C PRO A 65 21.74 -7.40 7.63
N VAL A 66 22.40 -7.62 8.76
CA VAL A 66 22.36 -6.72 9.92
C VAL A 66 23.03 -5.39 9.52
N ASP A 67 22.65 -4.29 10.19
CA ASP A 67 23.23 -2.95 9.97
C ASP A 67 23.04 -2.43 8.53
N SER A 68 21.83 -2.63 7.97
CA SER A 68 21.45 -2.11 6.65
C SER A 68 20.72 -0.77 6.76
N VAL A 69 21.08 0.18 5.90
CA VAL A 69 20.42 1.49 5.79
C VAL A 69 19.80 1.61 4.40
N TYR A 70 18.52 1.96 4.34
CA TYR A 70 17.80 2.17 3.09
C TYR A 70 17.27 3.60 3.01
N THR A 71 17.42 4.24 1.85
CA THR A 71 16.85 5.57 1.57
C THR A 71 15.72 5.43 0.55
N ALA A 72 14.67 6.24 0.72
CA ALA A 72 13.53 6.28 -0.19
C ALA A 72 13.87 7.12 -1.43
N VAL A 73 13.52 6.60 -2.61
CA VAL A 73 13.53 7.31 -3.89
C VAL A 73 12.12 7.28 -4.45
N VAL A 74 11.53 8.44 -4.72
CA VAL A 74 10.13 8.58 -5.13
C VAL A 74 10.03 8.87 -6.62
N GLU A 75 9.11 8.19 -7.30
CA GLU A 75 8.73 8.41 -8.69
C GLU A 75 7.23 8.72 -8.74
N ALA A 76 6.89 10.01 -8.60
CA ALA A 76 5.50 10.46 -8.60
C ALA A 76 5.01 10.75 -10.04
N PRO A 77 3.77 10.36 -10.40
CA PRO A 77 3.17 10.75 -11.67
C PRO A 77 2.78 12.22 -11.69
N GLU A 78 2.56 12.77 -12.89
CA GLU A 78 2.06 14.13 -13.04
C GLU A 78 0.73 14.31 -12.30
N GLY A 79 0.62 15.42 -11.56
CA GLY A 79 -0.60 15.77 -10.84
C GLY A 79 -0.74 15.13 -9.46
N VAL A 80 0.16 14.23 -9.06
CA VAL A 80 0.17 13.56 -7.75
C VAL A 80 1.48 13.84 -7.02
N GLU A 81 1.40 14.06 -5.71
CA GLU A 81 2.57 14.15 -4.84
C GLU A 81 2.63 12.89 -3.97
N ILE A 82 3.84 12.34 -3.80
CA ILE A 82 4.11 11.18 -2.95
C ILE A 82 5.23 11.56 -1.97
N ALA A 83 4.99 11.39 -0.67
CA ALA A 83 5.98 11.64 0.38
C ALA A 83 6.11 10.41 1.29
N VAL A 84 7.35 10.02 1.61
CA VAL A 84 7.65 8.85 2.45
C VAL A 84 8.34 9.30 3.73
N GLU A 85 7.86 8.86 4.88
CA GLU A 85 8.40 9.23 6.19
C GLU A 85 8.61 8.01 7.09
N PRO A 86 9.81 7.81 7.68
CA PRO A 86 11.02 8.60 7.46
C PRO A 86 11.60 8.37 6.05
N GLU A 87 12.42 9.28 5.54
CA GLU A 87 13.11 9.10 4.24
C GLU A 87 14.22 8.05 4.28
N THR A 88 14.64 7.63 5.49
CA THR A 88 15.69 6.64 5.70
C THR A 88 15.29 5.64 6.78
N LEU A 89 15.51 4.36 6.50
CA LEU A 89 15.28 3.24 7.42
C LEU A 89 16.63 2.66 7.86
N VAL A 90 16.85 2.58 9.16
CA VAL A 90 18.08 2.06 9.76
C VAL A 90 17.78 0.77 10.52
N PHE A 91 18.20 -0.36 9.97
CA PHE A 91 18.06 -1.66 10.62
C PHE A 91 19.35 -2.07 11.30
N ASN A 92 19.26 -2.73 12.45
CA ASN A 92 20.40 -3.27 13.18
C ASN A 92 20.05 -4.65 13.78
N SER A 93 20.89 -5.16 14.68
CA SER A 93 20.67 -6.47 15.32
C SER A 93 19.38 -6.53 16.15
N SER A 94 19.02 -5.42 16.80
CA SER A 94 17.84 -5.28 17.65
C SER A 94 16.60 -4.78 16.89
N THR A 95 16.81 -4.00 15.83
CA THR A 95 15.75 -3.35 15.05
C THR A 95 15.58 -4.04 13.71
N LYS A 96 14.69 -5.03 13.66
CA LYS A 96 14.35 -5.80 12.45
C LYS A 96 13.10 -5.32 11.73
N LYS A 97 12.20 -4.64 12.44
CA LYS A 97 10.95 -4.10 11.90
C LYS A 97 10.91 -2.60 12.09
N LEU A 98 10.50 -1.88 11.06
CA LEU A 98 10.32 -0.43 11.08
C LEU A 98 8.99 -0.06 10.45
N VAL A 99 8.40 1.00 10.97
CA VAL A 99 7.16 1.58 10.45
C VAL A 99 7.51 2.79 9.61
N PHE A 100 6.88 2.92 8.45
CA PHE A 100 6.94 4.11 7.62
C PHE A 100 5.53 4.52 7.17
N LYS A 101 5.40 5.78 6.78
CA LYS A 101 4.17 6.38 6.27
C LYS A 101 4.41 6.83 4.84
N VAL A 102 3.41 6.63 4.01
CA VAL A 102 3.37 7.15 2.64
C VAL A 102 2.18 8.08 2.56
N ARG A 103 2.43 9.36 2.31
CA ARG A 103 1.39 10.35 2.02
C ARG A 103 1.29 10.50 0.53
N VAL A 104 0.08 10.43 0.02
CA VAL A 104 -0.23 10.66 -1.39
C VAL A 104 -1.30 11.71 -1.46
N SER A 105 -1.04 12.78 -2.18
CA SER A 105 -1.99 13.86 -2.40
C SER A 105 -2.15 14.14 -3.88
N THR A 106 -3.33 14.63 -4.25
CA THR A 106 -3.60 15.06 -5.62
C THR A 106 -3.54 16.58 -5.70
N THR A 107 -2.88 17.08 -6.74
CA THR A 107 -3.02 18.48 -7.13
C THR A 107 -4.32 18.63 -7.92
N HIS A 108 -4.92 19.82 -7.93
CA HIS A 108 -6.15 20.10 -8.70
C HIS A 108 -6.07 19.84 -10.22
N LYS A 109 -4.91 19.39 -10.73
CA LYS A 109 -4.64 19.06 -12.14
C LYS A 109 -4.76 17.57 -12.49
N CYS A 110 -5.08 16.70 -11.53
CA CYS A 110 -5.18 15.26 -11.80
C CYS A 110 -6.52 14.95 -12.50
N ASP A 111 -6.57 15.21 -13.82
CA ASP A 111 -7.74 14.98 -14.69
C ASP A 111 -7.87 13.52 -15.16
N THR A 112 -6.90 12.67 -14.85
CA THR A 112 -6.90 11.28 -15.25
C THR A 112 -7.64 10.43 -14.22
N GLY A 113 -8.59 9.60 -14.70
CA GLY A 113 -9.31 8.64 -13.83
C GLY A 113 -8.40 7.59 -13.18
N TYR A 114 -7.12 7.52 -13.55
CA TYR A 114 -6.10 6.62 -13.02
C TYR A 114 -4.73 7.32 -12.94
N PHE A 115 -3.90 6.93 -11.97
CA PHE A 115 -2.49 7.31 -11.89
C PHE A 115 -1.62 6.12 -11.47
N PHE A 116 -0.34 6.15 -11.87
CA PHE A 116 0.66 5.12 -11.54
C PHE A 116 1.98 5.77 -11.15
N GLY A 117 2.52 5.39 -10.01
CA GLY A 117 3.80 5.84 -9.49
C GLY A 117 4.52 4.74 -8.74
N SER A 118 5.63 5.09 -8.11
CA SER A 118 6.35 4.17 -7.24
C SER A 118 7.16 4.91 -6.20
N PHE A 119 7.60 4.19 -5.17
CA PHE A 119 8.83 4.56 -4.48
C PHE A 119 9.69 3.33 -4.25
N THR A 120 10.99 3.54 -4.13
CA THR A 120 11.99 2.50 -3.99
C THR A 120 12.78 2.71 -2.72
N TRP A 121 12.90 1.68 -1.89
CA TRP A 121 13.93 1.62 -0.85
C TRP A 121 15.23 1.10 -1.45
N THR A 122 16.30 1.88 -1.37
CA THR A 122 17.63 1.48 -1.86
C THR A 122 18.72 1.65 -0.82
N ASP A 123 19.65 0.69 -0.75
CA ASP A 123 20.90 0.80 0.02
C ASP A 123 22.11 1.07 -0.89
N GLY A 124 21.85 1.45 -2.16
CA GLY A 124 22.85 1.62 -3.21
C GLY A 124 23.17 0.34 -4.00
N THR A 125 22.80 -0.84 -3.50
CA THR A 125 23.01 -2.13 -4.19
C THR A 125 21.70 -2.88 -4.45
N ARG A 126 20.78 -2.87 -3.48
CA ARG A 126 19.50 -3.56 -3.50
C ARG A 126 18.39 -2.54 -3.62
N ASN A 127 17.41 -2.84 -4.47
CA ASN A 127 16.23 -2.01 -4.68
C ASN A 127 14.98 -2.80 -4.29
N VAL A 128 14.16 -2.23 -3.41
CA VAL A 128 12.83 -2.73 -3.07
C VAL A 128 11.81 -1.72 -3.57
N VAL A 129 11.22 -2.01 -4.72
CA VAL A 129 10.23 -1.14 -5.38
C VAL A 129 8.85 -1.42 -4.82
N ILE A 130 8.12 -0.36 -4.48
CA ILE A 130 6.73 -0.41 -4.03
C ILE A 130 5.90 0.38 -5.05
N PRO A 131 5.12 -0.30 -5.90
CA PRO A 131 4.20 0.35 -6.82
C PRO A 131 3.08 1.09 -6.08
N LEU A 132 2.70 2.23 -6.63
CA LEU A 132 1.51 2.97 -6.24
C LEU A 132 0.59 3.16 -7.44
N ASP A 133 -0.68 2.88 -7.23
CA ASP A 133 -1.72 3.15 -8.21
C ASP A 133 -2.93 3.77 -7.52
N GLY A 134 -3.72 4.50 -8.28
CA GLY A 134 -4.98 4.99 -7.78
C GLY A 134 -5.95 5.25 -8.91
N TYR A 135 -7.22 5.27 -8.56
CA TYR A 135 -8.30 5.42 -9.50
C TYR A 135 -9.45 6.23 -8.91
N ASN A 136 -10.09 7.05 -9.74
CA ASN A 136 -11.30 7.78 -9.40
C ASN A 136 -12.48 7.09 -10.09
N LEU A 137 -13.29 6.36 -9.33
CA LEU A 137 -14.54 5.81 -9.86
C LEU A 137 -15.51 6.97 -10.12
N PRO A 138 -16.14 7.02 -11.30
CA PRO A 138 -17.22 7.97 -11.52
C PRO A 138 -18.33 7.72 -10.49
N ILE A 139 -18.74 8.78 -9.80
CA ILE A 139 -19.89 8.74 -8.89
C ILE A 139 -21.13 8.51 -9.76
N SER A 140 -21.80 7.37 -9.60
CA SER A 140 -23.08 7.06 -10.27
C SER A 140 -24.27 7.63 -9.52
#